data_AF-R1G254-F1
#
_entry.id   AF-R1G254-F1
#
_cell.length_a   1.000
_cell.length_b   1.000
_cell.length_c   1.000
_cell.angle_alpha   90.00
_cell.angle_beta   90.00
_cell.angle_gamma   90.00
#
_symmetry.space_group_name_H-M   'P 1'
#
loop_
_entity.id
_entity.type
_entity.pdbx_description
1 polymer ?
#
loop_
_entity_poly.entity_id
_entity_poly.type
_entity_poly.pdbx_seq_one_letter_code
_entity_poly.pdbx_strand_id
1 'polypeptide(L)'
;METDLPFAERLAALAKRANAAGATGCAAALFAAAFAVGGRVEERVATANMHLKAGNATLAKTEYQTMLADPSLPPKVRQMVERKRDEAAAALAKSGLEPGTLSQSTTQQLRTEARWRKAESTGPVVADELKAFGAKANRKGAHALARDVYSAAFALTDRLDNRISSANMRLKAHLGSMGDEASIRIAAGEYDQVAATAAAPGKALPKAQATLLRRKRAEASAALLHLGCRDDVLLIAFGPMADPLLPAAAVALSSTCRVVWRAARPTLRALKAWHAGAGALCGKIGSQPQARHLPIECSPAGLKKADALCFKNGAALTPADAATLGHLIECGSFSGLGSLDLDNTRLDRAGVRTVVQGIAGGTLPRLRSINFGNHEVGDAVLVALASSLGADPTNVLPWLTELHLYGTSVGDEGVCELLTAATVGALPRLELLSLDGNKGVRSRSAVTLVDACAQGALPRLRDLKLAWTSIDDVAVAAMAKAGASGGFARLEGLHVEGNDGITLEGVDALAAALEAGAFPALMHLSLPGKHQGRPDMLALREARDGFYC
;
A
#
# COMPACT_ATOMS: atom_id res chain seq x y z
N MET A 1 -12.95 -44.93 -9.41
CA MET A 1 -14.12 -45.50 -8.71
C MET A 1 -14.86 -46.32 -9.74
N GLU A 2 -15.23 -47.57 -9.46
CA GLU A 2 -15.91 -48.43 -10.46
C GLU A 2 -17.20 -47.76 -10.94
N THR A 3 -17.35 -47.65 -12.26
CA THR A 3 -18.55 -47.15 -12.93
C THR A 3 -19.70 -48.12 -12.70
N ASP A 4 -20.85 -47.61 -12.23
CA ASP A 4 -22.08 -48.40 -12.09
C ASP A 4 -22.97 -48.14 -13.32
N LEU A 5 -22.60 -48.77 -14.43
CA LEU A 5 -23.25 -48.58 -15.73
C LEU A 5 -24.77 -48.88 -15.68
N PRO A 6 -25.24 -49.98 -15.04
CA PRO A 6 -26.68 -50.23 -14.90
C PRO A 6 -27.41 -49.12 -14.14
N PHE A 7 -26.80 -48.57 -13.08
CA PHE A 7 -27.40 -47.47 -12.34
C PHE A 7 -27.41 -46.17 -13.17
N ALA A 8 -26.32 -45.86 -13.87
CA ALA A 8 -26.26 -44.70 -14.78
C ALA A 8 -27.31 -44.77 -15.89
N GLU A 9 -27.56 -45.95 -16.46
CA GLU A 9 -28.59 -46.17 -17.48
C GLU A 9 -30.01 -45.96 -16.96
N ARG A 10 -30.29 -46.44 -15.73
CA ARG A 10 -31.57 -46.17 -15.06
C ARG A 10 -31.77 -44.66 -14.85
N LEU A 11 -30.73 -43.94 -14.42
CA LEU A 11 -30.78 -42.48 -14.24
C LEU A 11 -31.01 -41.74 -15.57
N ALA A 12 -30.33 -42.14 -16.64
CA ALA A 12 -30.51 -41.55 -17.96
C ALA A 12 -31.92 -41.83 -18.53
N ALA A 13 -32.48 -43.01 -18.30
CA ALA A 13 -33.85 -43.34 -18.68
C ALA A 13 -34.88 -42.49 -17.92
N LEU A 14 -34.67 -42.29 -16.61
CA LEU A 14 -35.50 -41.41 -15.79
C LEU A 14 -35.39 -39.93 -16.23
N ALA A 15 -34.19 -39.48 -16.58
CA ALA A 15 -33.95 -38.13 -17.10
C ALA A 15 -34.71 -37.88 -18.42
N LYS A 16 -34.75 -38.88 -19.32
CA LYS A 16 -35.53 -38.81 -20.57
C LYS A 16 -37.03 -38.66 -20.29
N ARG A 17 -37.59 -39.39 -19.31
CA ARG A 17 -38.99 -39.22 -18.89
C ARG A 17 -39.26 -37.83 -18.32
N ALA A 18 -38.37 -37.32 -17.48
CA ALA A 18 -38.47 -35.96 -16.94
C ALA A 18 -38.47 -34.90 -18.05
N ASN A 19 -37.57 -35.00 -19.03
CA ASN A 19 -37.52 -34.10 -20.19
C ASN A 19 -38.78 -34.20 -21.05
N ALA A 20 -39.32 -35.40 -21.28
CA ALA A 20 -40.58 -35.60 -22.01
C ALA A 20 -41.78 -34.92 -21.31
N ALA A 21 -41.76 -34.87 -19.97
CA ALA A 21 -42.77 -34.18 -19.16
C ALA A 21 -42.52 -32.67 -19.02
N GLY A 22 -41.48 -32.11 -19.65
CA GLY A 22 -41.11 -30.70 -19.54
C GLY A 22 -40.46 -30.32 -18.19
N ALA A 23 -40.11 -31.30 -17.35
CA ALA A 23 -39.41 -31.09 -16.08
C ALA A 23 -37.89 -30.92 -16.32
N THR A 24 -37.51 -29.84 -17.00
CA THR A 24 -36.16 -29.65 -17.54
C THR A 24 -35.07 -29.54 -16.47
N GLY A 25 -35.32 -28.95 -15.31
CA GLY A 25 -34.33 -28.91 -14.22
C GLY A 25 -34.14 -30.29 -13.56
N CYS A 26 -35.23 -31.06 -13.44
CA CYS A 26 -35.14 -32.46 -12.98
C CYS A 26 -34.36 -33.33 -13.96
N ALA A 27 -34.61 -33.17 -15.26
CA ALA A 27 -33.86 -33.86 -16.31
C ALA A 27 -32.37 -33.48 -16.29
N ALA A 28 -32.04 -32.20 -16.12
CA ALA A 28 -30.65 -31.73 -16.04
C ALA A 28 -29.89 -32.40 -14.88
N ALA A 29 -30.47 -32.41 -13.68
CA ALA A 29 -29.84 -33.02 -12.51
C ALA A 29 -29.64 -34.53 -12.66
N LEU A 30 -30.61 -35.23 -13.27
CA LEU A 30 -30.53 -36.67 -13.49
C LEU A 30 -29.50 -37.05 -14.57
N PHE A 31 -29.42 -36.29 -15.66
CA PHE A 31 -28.36 -36.48 -16.66
C PHE A 31 -26.97 -36.18 -16.08
N ALA A 32 -26.84 -35.16 -15.23
CA ALA A 32 -25.58 -34.85 -14.55
C ALA A 32 -25.13 -36.00 -13.65
N ALA A 33 -26.06 -36.57 -12.86
CA ALA A 33 -25.77 -37.74 -12.03
C ALA A 33 -25.45 -38.99 -12.87
N ALA A 34 -26.17 -39.22 -13.98
CA ALA A 34 -25.89 -40.33 -14.89
C ALA A 34 -24.47 -40.22 -15.51
N PHE A 35 -24.07 -39.02 -15.93
CA PHE A 35 -22.71 -38.77 -16.39
C PHE A 35 -21.68 -38.99 -15.28
N ALA A 36 -21.92 -38.45 -14.08
CA ALA A 36 -20.98 -38.59 -12.97
C ALA A 36 -20.76 -40.06 -12.57
N VAL A 37 -21.79 -40.91 -12.69
CA VAL A 37 -21.73 -42.35 -12.37
C VAL A 37 -21.16 -43.18 -13.52
N GLY A 38 -21.55 -42.91 -14.77
CA GLY A 38 -21.26 -43.76 -15.93
C GLY A 38 -20.20 -43.22 -16.90
N GLY A 39 -19.86 -41.94 -16.84
CA GLY A 39 -18.81 -41.31 -17.65
C GLY A 39 -19.15 -41.08 -19.14
N ARG A 40 -20.40 -41.36 -19.57
CA ARG A 40 -20.81 -41.23 -20.97
C ARG A 40 -21.08 -39.78 -21.37
N VAL A 41 -20.41 -39.31 -22.42
CA VAL A 41 -20.38 -37.90 -22.84
C VAL A 41 -21.77 -37.41 -23.27
N GLU A 42 -22.61 -38.30 -23.79
CA GLU A 42 -23.97 -38.02 -24.24
C GLU A 42 -24.83 -37.43 -23.13
N GLU A 43 -24.70 -37.94 -21.90
CA GLU A 43 -25.39 -37.44 -20.72
C GLU A 43 -24.91 -36.05 -20.31
N ARG A 44 -23.61 -35.77 -20.48
CA ARG A 44 -23.07 -34.44 -20.22
C ARG A 44 -23.59 -33.41 -21.21
N VAL A 45 -23.67 -33.77 -22.49
CA VAL A 45 -24.30 -32.95 -23.54
C VAL A 45 -25.80 -32.75 -23.23
N ALA A 46 -26.50 -33.81 -22.83
CA ALA A 46 -27.91 -33.74 -22.45
C ALA A 46 -28.13 -32.80 -21.26
N THR A 47 -27.25 -32.82 -20.26
CA THR A 47 -27.26 -31.89 -19.12
C THR A 47 -27.18 -30.44 -19.58
N ALA A 48 -26.18 -30.09 -20.40
CA ALA A 48 -26.02 -28.74 -20.92
C ALA A 48 -27.21 -28.28 -21.77
N ASN A 49 -27.76 -29.17 -22.59
CA ASN A 49 -28.99 -28.90 -23.36
C ASN A 49 -30.18 -28.60 -22.45
N MET A 50 -30.33 -29.32 -21.33
CA MET A 50 -31.42 -29.08 -20.39
C MET A 50 -31.24 -27.74 -19.66
N HIS A 51 -30.01 -27.34 -19.32
CA HIS A 51 -29.76 -26.01 -18.78
C HIS A 51 -30.16 -24.90 -19.75
N LEU A 52 -29.84 -25.06 -21.04
CA LEU A 52 -30.23 -24.10 -22.07
C LEU A 52 -31.75 -24.04 -22.23
N LYS A 53 -32.43 -25.19 -22.28
CA LYS A 53 -33.91 -25.26 -22.32
C LYS A 53 -34.58 -24.65 -21.08
N ALA A 54 -33.94 -24.78 -19.91
CA ALA A 54 -34.40 -24.18 -18.67
C ALA A 54 -34.15 -22.66 -18.61
N GLY A 55 -33.55 -22.06 -19.64
CA GLY A 55 -33.21 -20.63 -19.67
C GLY A 55 -31.92 -20.30 -18.89
N ASN A 56 -31.18 -21.29 -18.42
CA ASN A 56 -29.91 -21.09 -17.71
C ASN A 56 -28.73 -21.14 -18.69
N ALA A 57 -28.69 -20.15 -19.57
CA ALA A 57 -27.72 -20.09 -20.66
C ALA A 57 -26.27 -19.96 -20.16
N THR A 58 -26.04 -19.38 -18.97
CA THR A 58 -24.72 -19.29 -18.34
C THR A 58 -24.17 -20.67 -18.02
N LEU A 59 -24.93 -21.48 -17.26
CA LEU A 59 -24.50 -22.84 -16.90
C LEU A 59 -24.32 -23.72 -18.14
N ALA A 60 -25.23 -23.60 -19.12
CA ALA A 60 -25.13 -24.34 -20.37
C ALA A 60 -23.82 -24.01 -21.12
N LYS A 61 -23.50 -22.72 -21.28
CA LYS A 61 -22.27 -22.25 -21.92
C LYS A 61 -21.03 -22.77 -21.20
N THR A 62 -20.99 -22.69 -19.87
CA THR A 62 -19.87 -23.20 -19.06
C THR A 62 -19.65 -24.70 -19.28
N GLU A 63 -20.70 -25.52 -19.24
CA GLU A 63 -20.59 -26.96 -19.49
C GLU A 63 -20.11 -27.29 -20.91
N TYR A 64 -20.60 -26.59 -21.93
CA TYR A 64 -20.09 -26.75 -23.29
C TYR A 64 -18.61 -26.37 -23.40
N GLN A 65 -18.17 -25.29 -22.76
CA GLN A 65 -16.76 -24.91 -22.73
C GLN A 65 -15.90 -25.96 -22.03
N THR A 66 -16.36 -26.52 -20.91
CA THR A 66 -15.63 -27.59 -20.23
C THR A 66 -15.54 -28.87 -21.06
N MET A 67 -16.59 -29.20 -21.83
CA MET A 67 -16.53 -30.32 -22.78
C MET A 67 -15.53 -30.08 -23.91
N LEU A 68 -15.45 -28.86 -24.45
CA LEU A 68 -14.52 -28.54 -25.55
C LEU A 68 -13.05 -28.55 -25.12
N ALA A 69 -12.77 -28.37 -23.83
CA ALA A 69 -11.44 -28.49 -23.26
C ALA A 69 -10.91 -29.94 -23.24
N ASP A 70 -11.78 -30.94 -23.37
CA ASP A 70 -11.36 -32.34 -23.47
C ASP A 70 -10.89 -32.66 -24.90
N PRO A 71 -9.60 -32.99 -25.14
CA PRO A 71 -9.11 -33.30 -26.47
C PRO A 71 -9.68 -34.61 -27.02
N SER A 72 -10.19 -35.51 -26.17
CA SER A 72 -10.72 -36.82 -26.56
C SER A 72 -12.15 -36.78 -27.12
N LEU A 73 -12.80 -35.61 -27.11
CA LEU A 73 -14.17 -35.43 -27.58
C LEU A 73 -14.31 -35.78 -29.07
N PRO A 74 -15.22 -36.71 -29.47
CA PRO A 74 -15.38 -37.12 -30.87
C PRO A 74 -15.69 -35.93 -31.80
N PRO A 75 -15.12 -35.87 -33.02
CA PRO A 75 -15.23 -34.69 -33.89
C PRO A 75 -16.66 -34.24 -34.18
N LYS A 76 -17.58 -35.19 -34.42
CA LYS A 76 -19.01 -34.89 -34.63
C LYS A 76 -19.68 -34.30 -33.39
N VAL A 77 -19.31 -34.77 -32.20
CA VAL A 77 -19.83 -34.27 -30.92
C VAL A 77 -19.25 -32.88 -30.64
N ARG A 78 -17.96 -32.67 -30.91
CA ARG A 78 -17.28 -31.37 -30.80
C ARG A 78 -17.99 -30.29 -31.64
N GLN A 79 -18.23 -30.54 -32.91
CA GLN A 79 -18.91 -29.60 -33.81
C GLN A 79 -20.32 -29.25 -33.30
N MET A 80 -21.06 -30.24 -32.79
CA MET A 80 -22.37 -30.01 -32.18
C MET A 80 -22.28 -29.16 -30.90
N VAL A 81 -21.30 -29.44 -30.02
CA VAL A 81 -21.07 -28.72 -28.77
C VAL A 81 -20.66 -27.26 -29.03
N GLU A 82 -19.83 -27.01 -30.04
CA GLU A 82 -19.46 -25.65 -30.48
C GLU A 82 -20.69 -24.85 -30.91
N ARG A 83 -21.51 -25.43 -31.80
CA ARG A 83 -22.77 -24.79 -32.22
C ARG A 83 -23.67 -24.48 -31.03
N LYS A 84 -23.82 -25.42 -30.10
CA LYS A 84 -24.68 -25.26 -28.91
C LYS A 84 -24.13 -24.26 -27.90
N ARG A 85 -22.80 -24.16 -27.75
CA ARG A 85 -22.13 -23.10 -26.99
C ARG A 85 -22.46 -21.72 -27.55
N ASP A 86 -22.44 -21.58 -28.87
CA ASP A 86 -22.71 -20.31 -29.54
C ASP A 86 -24.19 -19.94 -29.46
N GLU A 87 -25.11 -20.92 -29.55
CA GLU A 87 -26.53 -20.72 -29.23
C GLU A 87 -26.72 -20.22 -27.78
N ALA A 88 -26.00 -20.80 -26.81
CA ALA A 88 -26.05 -20.35 -25.41
C ALA A 88 -25.46 -18.95 -25.22
N ALA A 89 -24.37 -18.61 -25.92
CA ALA A 89 -23.80 -17.26 -25.90
C ALA A 89 -24.74 -16.22 -26.52
N ALA A 90 -25.42 -16.55 -27.61
CA ALA A 90 -26.43 -15.70 -28.22
C ALA A 90 -27.67 -15.51 -27.31
N ALA A 91 -28.09 -16.57 -26.60
CA ALA A 91 -29.15 -16.48 -25.62
C ALA A 91 -28.78 -15.54 -24.45
N LEU A 92 -27.53 -15.59 -23.97
CA LEU A 92 -27.02 -14.67 -22.95
C LEU A 92 -27.00 -13.21 -23.40
N ALA A 93 -26.56 -12.96 -24.63
CA ALA A 93 -26.52 -11.61 -25.19
C ALA A 93 -27.92 -11.00 -25.34
N LYS A 94 -28.93 -11.83 -25.66
CA LYS A 94 -30.33 -11.40 -25.75
C LYS A 94 -31.01 -11.21 -24.38
N SER A 95 -30.51 -11.85 -23.33
CA SER A 95 -31.25 -11.92 -22.06
C SER A 95 -31.22 -10.65 -21.21
N GLY A 96 -30.31 -9.68 -21.45
CA GLY A 96 -30.37 -8.28 -20.94
C GLY A 96 -30.94 -7.99 -19.54
N LEU A 97 -30.95 -8.95 -18.61
CA LEU A 97 -31.79 -8.93 -17.42
C LEU A 97 -30.95 -8.60 -16.19
N GLU A 98 -31.32 -7.51 -15.53
CA GLU A 98 -30.98 -7.17 -14.15
C GLU A 98 -31.36 -8.30 -13.18
N PRO A 99 -30.50 -8.64 -12.18
CA PRO A 99 -30.76 -9.73 -11.25
C PRO A 99 -31.81 -9.34 -10.20
N GLY A 100 -33.00 -9.99 -10.23
CA GLY A 100 -33.95 -9.86 -9.12
C GLY A 100 -35.40 -10.33 -9.34
N THR A 101 -35.87 -10.45 -10.59
CA THR A 101 -37.28 -10.75 -10.87
C THR A 101 -37.44 -12.13 -11.52
N LEU A 102 -38.14 -13.06 -10.85
CA LEU A 102 -38.49 -14.35 -11.44
C LEU A 102 -39.42 -14.14 -12.64
N SER A 103 -38.99 -14.55 -13.84
CA SER A 103 -39.83 -14.52 -15.04
C SER A 103 -41.06 -15.43 -14.88
N GLN A 104 -42.18 -15.07 -15.51
CA GLN A 104 -43.38 -15.91 -15.59
C GLN A 104 -43.06 -17.34 -16.08
N SER A 105 -42.06 -17.48 -16.96
CA SER A 105 -41.54 -18.76 -17.46
C SER A 105 -40.98 -19.66 -16.35
N THR A 106 -40.26 -19.10 -15.38
CA THR A 106 -39.65 -19.84 -14.26
C THR A 106 -40.70 -20.38 -13.29
N THR A 107 -41.77 -19.63 -13.04
CA THR A 107 -42.88 -20.08 -12.16
C THR A 107 -43.65 -21.25 -12.78
N GLN A 108 -43.85 -21.22 -14.10
CA GLN A 108 -44.48 -22.32 -14.83
C GLN A 108 -43.61 -23.59 -14.80
N GLN A 109 -42.29 -23.47 -15.00
CA GLN A 109 -41.36 -24.59 -14.90
C GLN A 109 -41.39 -25.26 -13.53
N LEU A 110 -41.36 -24.49 -12.43
CA LEU A 110 -41.41 -25.04 -11.07
C LEU A 110 -42.70 -25.82 -10.80
N ARG A 111 -43.84 -25.37 -11.35
CA ARG A 111 -45.11 -26.10 -11.26
C ARG A 111 -45.08 -27.40 -12.04
N THR A 112 -44.51 -27.40 -13.25
CA THR A 112 -44.34 -28.60 -14.09
C THR A 112 -43.46 -29.63 -13.38
N GLU A 113 -42.35 -29.21 -12.79
CA GLU A 113 -41.47 -30.10 -12.03
C GLU A 113 -42.17 -30.69 -10.80
N ALA A 114 -42.90 -29.88 -10.05
CA ALA A 114 -43.64 -30.36 -8.88
C ALA A 114 -44.73 -31.38 -9.25
N ARG A 115 -45.41 -31.19 -10.39
CA ARG A 115 -46.39 -32.15 -10.92
C ARG A 115 -45.70 -33.45 -11.36
N TRP A 116 -44.59 -33.35 -12.06
CA TRP A 116 -43.84 -34.52 -12.51
C TRP A 116 -43.33 -35.37 -11.33
N ARG A 117 -42.76 -34.75 -10.29
CA ARG A 117 -42.31 -35.46 -9.06
C ARG A 117 -43.44 -36.24 -8.40
N LYS A 118 -44.66 -35.69 -8.38
CA LYS A 118 -45.83 -36.39 -7.82
C LYS A 118 -46.30 -37.55 -8.69
N ALA A 119 -46.12 -37.47 -10.01
CA ALA A 119 -46.54 -38.49 -10.96
C ALA A 119 -45.52 -39.63 -11.11
N GLU A 120 -44.23 -39.37 -10.90
CA GLU A 120 -43.15 -40.36 -11.04
C GLU A 120 -43.01 -41.21 -9.76
N SER A 121 -43.68 -42.36 -9.75
CA SER A 121 -43.75 -43.28 -8.60
C SER A 121 -42.39 -43.85 -8.18
N THR A 122 -41.42 -43.93 -9.09
CA THR A 122 -40.07 -44.45 -8.79
C THR A 122 -39.14 -43.41 -8.13
N GLY A 123 -39.53 -42.13 -8.14
CA GLY A 123 -38.70 -41.02 -7.68
C GLY A 123 -38.16 -41.16 -6.26
N PRO A 124 -38.98 -41.48 -5.24
CA PRO A 124 -38.51 -41.63 -3.86
C PRO A 124 -37.48 -42.76 -3.69
N VAL A 125 -37.72 -43.92 -4.32
CA VAL A 125 -36.83 -45.08 -4.24
C VAL A 125 -35.47 -44.76 -4.86
N VAL A 126 -35.47 -44.18 -6.07
CA VAL A 126 -34.24 -43.78 -6.76
C VAL A 126 -33.50 -42.68 -5.99
N ALA A 127 -34.21 -41.77 -5.34
CA ALA A 127 -33.59 -40.73 -4.51
C ALA A 127 -32.88 -41.30 -3.27
N ASP A 128 -33.43 -42.34 -2.64
CA ASP A 128 -32.79 -43.01 -1.51
C ASP A 128 -31.56 -43.83 -1.96
N GLU A 129 -31.62 -44.47 -3.14
CA GLU A 129 -30.46 -45.10 -3.78
C GLU A 129 -29.35 -44.07 -4.08
N LEU A 130 -29.70 -42.93 -4.68
CA LEU A 130 -28.79 -41.81 -4.92
C LEU A 130 -28.18 -41.30 -3.61
N LYS A 131 -28.97 -41.14 -2.56
CA LYS A 131 -28.47 -40.70 -1.24
C LYS A 131 -27.44 -41.68 -0.66
N ALA A 132 -27.70 -42.98 -0.74
CA ALA A 132 -26.75 -44.02 -0.31
C ALA A 132 -25.45 -43.98 -1.14
N PHE A 133 -25.58 -43.82 -2.46
CA PHE A 133 -24.45 -43.70 -3.37
C PHE A 133 -23.62 -42.44 -3.08
N GLY A 134 -24.27 -41.29 -2.91
CA GLY A 134 -23.62 -40.01 -2.56
C GLY A 134 -22.87 -40.08 -1.23
N ALA A 135 -23.41 -40.80 -0.24
CA ALA A 135 -22.72 -41.03 1.03
C ALA A 135 -21.45 -41.89 0.86
N LYS A 136 -21.51 -42.93 0.02
CA LYS A 136 -20.34 -43.76 -0.34
C LYS A 136 -19.28 -42.94 -1.08
N ALA A 137 -19.69 -42.13 -2.06
CA ALA A 137 -18.79 -41.25 -2.81
C ALA A 137 -18.09 -40.22 -1.91
N ASN A 138 -18.84 -39.57 -1.01
CA ASN A 138 -18.29 -38.63 -0.03
C ASN A 138 -17.26 -39.27 0.90
N ARG A 139 -17.50 -40.50 1.41
CA ARG A 139 -16.51 -41.23 2.22
C ARG A 139 -15.21 -41.53 1.47
N LYS A 140 -15.27 -41.66 0.14
CA LYS A 140 -14.11 -41.88 -0.73
C LYS A 140 -13.45 -40.58 -1.22
N GLY A 141 -13.88 -39.41 -0.74
CA GLY A 141 -13.36 -38.11 -1.19
C GLY A 141 -13.84 -37.66 -2.58
N ALA A 142 -14.75 -38.40 -3.22
CA ALA A 142 -15.30 -38.07 -4.53
C ALA A 142 -16.42 -37.02 -4.42
N HIS A 143 -16.06 -35.81 -4.01
CA HIS A 143 -17.01 -34.75 -3.65
C HIS A 143 -17.83 -34.23 -4.84
N ALA A 144 -17.23 -34.09 -6.03
CA ALA A 144 -17.98 -33.66 -7.24
C ALA A 144 -19.07 -34.65 -7.63
N LEU A 145 -18.75 -35.96 -7.62
CA LEU A 145 -19.71 -37.02 -7.83
C LEU A 145 -20.84 -37.00 -6.78
N ALA A 146 -20.48 -36.89 -5.50
CA ALA A 146 -21.45 -36.84 -4.42
C ALA A 146 -22.39 -35.62 -4.57
N ARG A 147 -21.87 -34.45 -4.98
CA ARG A 147 -22.65 -33.24 -5.26
C ARG A 147 -23.74 -33.51 -6.32
N ASP A 148 -23.36 -34.10 -7.45
CA ASP A 148 -24.27 -34.30 -8.58
C ASP A 148 -25.37 -35.32 -8.25
N VAL A 149 -24.99 -36.38 -7.53
CA VAL A 149 -25.91 -37.41 -7.05
C VAL A 149 -26.89 -36.85 -6.00
N TYR A 150 -26.45 -36.03 -5.05
CA TYR A 150 -27.36 -35.36 -4.11
C TYR A 150 -28.27 -34.33 -4.79
N SER A 151 -27.77 -33.65 -5.83
CA SER A 151 -28.57 -32.73 -6.64
C SER A 151 -29.72 -33.46 -7.35
N ALA A 152 -29.44 -34.63 -7.93
CA ALA A 152 -30.46 -35.50 -8.52
C ALA A 152 -31.46 -36.02 -7.48
N ALA A 153 -31.01 -36.42 -6.29
CA ALA A 153 -31.90 -36.86 -5.21
C ALA A 153 -32.84 -35.73 -4.74
N PHE A 154 -32.33 -34.49 -4.67
CA PHE A 154 -33.15 -33.31 -4.42
C PHE A 154 -34.15 -33.07 -5.55
N ALA A 155 -33.72 -33.14 -6.80
CA ALA A 155 -34.59 -32.94 -7.96
C ALA A 155 -35.76 -33.93 -8.03
N LEU A 156 -35.60 -35.14 -7.50
CA LEU A 156 -36.67 -36.14 -7.42
C LEU A 156 -37.67 -35.93 -6.28
N THR A 157 -37.24 -35.32 -5.16
CA THR A 157 -38.00 -35.36 -3.90
C THR A 157 -38.32 -34.01 -3.28
N ASP A 158 -37.67 -32.92 -3.74
CA ASP A 158 -37.69 -31.59 -3.12
C ASP A 158 -37.27 -31.59 -1.62
N ARG A 159 -36.60 -32.65 -1.15
CA ARG A 159 -36.16 -32.74 0.25
C ARG A 159 -34.92 -31.87 0.51
N LEU A 160 -35.06 -30.88 1.38
CA LEU A 160 -34.03 -29.87 1.65
C LEU A 160 -32.70 -30.46 2.19
N ASP A 161 -32.72 -31.63 2.84
CA ASP A 161 -31.51 -32.31 3.34
C ASP A 161 -30.58 -32.74 2.20
N ASN A 162 -31.13 -33.18 1.07
CA ASN A 162 -30.38 -33.51 -0.14
C ASN A 162 -29.76 -32.24 -0.75
N ARG A 163 -30.46 -31.11 -0.74
CA ARG A 163 -29.94 -29.81 -1.21
C ARG A 163 -28.80 -29.30 -0.33
N ILE A 164 -28.95 -29.40 1.00
CA ILE A 164 -27.86 -29.09 1.95
C ILE A 164 -26.66 -30.00 1.71
N SER A 165 -26.88 -31.29 1.45
CA SER A 165 -25.81 -32.25 1.17
C SER A 165 -25.08 -31.92 -0.13
N SER A 166 -25.79 -31.53 -1.19
CA SER A 166 -25.18 -31.09 -2.45
C SER A 166 -24.33 -29.84 -2.28
N ALA A 167 -24.86 -28.79 -1.63
CA ALA A 167 -24.13 -27.56 -1.33
C ALA A 167 -22.86 -27.81 -0.48
N ASN A 168 -22.95 -28.72 0.49
CA ASN A 168 -21.80 -29.16 1.28
C ASN A 168 -20.73 -29.85 0.44
N MET A 169 -21.14 -30.71 -0.49
CA MET A 169 -20.19 -31.39 -1.38
C MET A 169 -19.53 -30.39 -2.34
N ARG A 170 -20.26 -29.38 -2.82
CA ARG A 170 -19.69 -28.28 -3.61
C ARG A 170 -18.64 -27.50 -2.80
N LEU A 171 -18.94 -27.17 -1.54
CA LEU A 171 -17.96 -26.52 -0.66
C LEU A 171 -16.72 -27.40 -0.41
N LYS A 172 -16.91 -28.71 -0.20
CA LYS A 172 -15.80 -29.65 0.06
C LYS A 172 -14.94 -29.98 -1.15
N ALA A 173 -15.53 -30.07 -2.34
CA ALA A 173 -14.81 -30.38 -3.57
C ALA A 173 -13.69 -29.37 -3.88
N HIS A 174 -13.72 -28.19 -3.27
CA HIS A 174 -12.80 -27.09 -3.57
C HIS A 174 -11.88 -26.70 -2.43
N LEU A 175 -12.05 -27.26 -1.22
CA LEU A 175 -11.08 -27.08 -0.13
C LEU A 175 -9.78 -27.90 -0.35
N GLY A 176 -9.72 -28.75 -1.38
CA GLY A 176 -8.56 -29.59 -1.71
C GLY A 176 -7.63 -29.07 -2.82
N SER A 177 -8.03 -28.04 -3.59
CA SER A 177 -7.22 -27.38 -4.63
C SER A 177 -7.43 -25.88 -4.53
N MET A 178 -6.40 -25.04 -4.67
CA MET A 178 -6.47 -23.56 -4.56
C MET A 178 -7.81 -23.00 -5.08
N GLY A 179 -8.59 -22.41 -4.18
CA GLY A 179 -10.05 -22.31 -4.29
C GLY A 179 -10.56 -21.36 -5.37
N ASP A 180 -11.49 -21.86 -6.19
CA ASP A 180 -12.31 -21.06 -7.10
C ASP A 180 -13.44 -20.35 -6.32
N GLU A 181 -13.33 -19.04 -6.19
CA GLU A 181 -14.28 -18.15 -5.52
C GLU A 181 -15.73 -18.36 -6.01
N ALA A 182 -15.92 -18.63 -7.30
CA ALA A 182 -17.24 -18.78 -7.89
C ALA A 182 -18.01 -19.94 -7.24
N SER A 183 -17.32 -21.04 -6.97
CA SER A 183 -17.94 -22.23 -6.41
C SER A 183 -18.33 -22.08 -4.93
N ILE A 184 -17.57 -21.30 -4.15
CA ILE A 184 -17.92 -20.94 -2.77
C ILE A 184 -19.13 -20.01 -2.74
N ARG A 185 -19.18 -19.02 -3.64
CA ARG A 185 -20.35 -18.13 -3.80
C ARG A 185 -21.61 -18.91 -4.14
N ILE A 186 -21.51 -19.89 -5.04
CA ILE A 186 -22.65 -20.76 -5.41
C ILE A 186 -23.13 -21.56 -4.19
N ALA A 187 -22.21 -22.17 -3.43
CA ALA A 187 -22.59 -22.93 -2.22
C ALA A 187 -23.24 -22.02 -1.16
N ALA A 188 -22.73 -20.80 -0.96
CA ALA A 188 -23.32 -19.81 -0.06
C ALA A 188 -24.75 -19.44 -0.48
N GLY A 189 -24.96 -19.14 -1.76
CA GLY A 189 -26.29 -18.86 -2.30
C GLY A 189 -27.26 -20.03 -2.16
N GLU A 190 -26.80 -21.27 -2.29
CA GLU A 190 -27.64 -22.45 -2.02
C GLU A 190 -28.04 -22.56 -0.54
N TYR A 191 -27.15 -22.26 0.40
CA TYR A 191 -27.51 -22.22 1.82
C TYR A 191 -28.54 -21.12 2.11
N ASP A 192 -28.41 -19.94 1.49
CA ASP A 192 -29.36 -18.84 1.63
C ASP A 192 -30.74 -19.25 1.09
N GLN A 193 -30.80 -19.89 -0.08
CA GLN A 193 -32.05 -20.37 -0.67
C GLN A 193 -32.71 -21.45 0.18
N VAL A 194 -31.94 -22.37 0.76
CA VAL A 194 -32.46 -23.37 1.70
C VAL A 194 -33.02 -22.69 2.96
N ALA A 195 -32.31 -21.70 3.52
CA ALA A 195 -32.77 -20.96 4.68
C ALA A 195 -34.08 -20.19 4.39
N ALA A 196 -34.17 -19.54 3.23
CA ALA A 196 -35.38 -18.86 2.80
C ALA A 196 -36.56 -19.84 2.61
N THR A 197 -36.31 -21.01 2.02
CA THR A 197 -37.34 -22.05 1.85
C THR A 197 -37.81 -22.62 3.19
N ALA A 198 -36.88 -22.82 4.13
CA ALA A 198 -37.17 -23.35 5.46
C ALA A 198 -37.93 -22.36 6.35
N ALA A 199 -37.90 -21.06 6.02
CA ALA A 199 -38.68 -20.03 6.70
C ALA A 199 -40.16 -20.00 6.27
N ALA A 200 -40.53 -20.67 5.17
CA ALA A 200 -41.91 -20.74 4.72
C ALA A 200 -42.77 -21.66 5.60
N PRO A 201 -44.07 -21.35 5.83
CA PRO A 201 -44.97 -22.18 6.61
C PRO A 201 -45.01 -23.63 6.10
N GLY A 202 -44.86 -24.60 7.01
CA GLY A 202 -44.92 -26.04 6.68
C GLY A 202 -43.66 -26.63 6.02
N LYS A 203 -42.59 -25.84 5.82
CA LYS A 203 -41.30 -26.31 5.26
C LYS A 203 -40.13 -26.24 6.25
N ALA A 204 -40.41 -26.14 7.55
CA ALA A 204 -39.39 -26.00 8.59
C ALA A 204 -38.42 -27.19 8.62
N LEU A 205 -37.13 -26.90 8.76
CA LEU A 205 -36.09 -27.92 8.93
C LEU A 205 -36.09 -28.47 10.37
N PRO A 206 -35.82 -29.78 10.57
CA PRO A 206 -35.49 -30.33 11.87
C PRO A 206 -34.32 -29.58 12.54
N LYS A 207 -34.36 -29.45 13.87
CA LYS A 207 -33.37 -28.69 14.66
C LYS A 207 -31.91 -29.02 14.33
N ALA A 208 -31.59 -30.30 14.11
CA ALA A 208 -30.25 -30.74 13.74
C ALA A 208 -29.81 -30.20 12.36
N GLN A 209 -30.72 -30.19 11.39
CA GLN A 209 -30.46 -29.70 10.03
C GLN A 209 -30.39 -28.16 9.97
N ALA A 210 -31.23 -27.47 10.74
CA ALA A 210 -31.15 -26.02 10.89
C ALA A 210 -29.82 -25.58 11.51
N THR A 211 -29.34 -26.30 12.54
CA THR A 211 -28.01 -26.07 13.15
C THR A 211 -26.88 -26.33 12.15
N LEU A 212 -26.95 -27.44 11.39
CA LEU A 212 -25.97 -27.75 10.35
C LEU A 212 -25.92 -26.67 9.26
N LEU A 213 -27.08 -26.20 8.79
CA LEU A 213 -27.19 -25.14 7.79
C LEU A 213 -26.56 -23.85 8.27
N ARG A 214 -26.86 -23.39 9.50
CA ARG A 214 -26.25 -22.18 10.08
C ARG A 214 -24.72 -22.30 10.14
N ARG A 215 -24.21 -23.44 10.61
CA ARG A 215 -22.76 -23.70 10.67
C ARG A 215 -22.12 -23.63 9.28
N LYS A 216 -22.73 -24.27 8.28
CA LYS A 216 -22.16 -24.37 6.93
C LYS A 216 -22.27 -23.07 6.13
N ARG A 217 -23.32 -22.29 6.37
CA ARG A 217 -23.43 -20.91 5.89
C ARG A 217 -22.31 -20.05 6.46
N ALA A 218 -22.05 -20.11 7.77
CA ALA A 218 -20.96 -19.37 8.40
C ALA A 218 -19.57 -19.80 7.87
N GLU A 219 -19.36 -21.11 7.62
CA GLU A 219 -18.13 -21.63 7.01
C GLU A 219 -17.91 -21.09 5.59
N ALA A 220 -18.96 -21.06 4.76
CA ALA A 220 -18.89 -20.47 3.43
C ALA A 220 -18.65 -18.94 3.46
N SER A 221 -19.33 -18.21 4.36
CA SER A 221 -19.09 -16.78 4.56
C SER A 221 -17.67 -16.48 5.02
N ALA A 222 -17.13 -17.27 5.95
CA ALA A 222 -15.75 -17.15 6.40
C ALA A 222 -14.74 -17.44 5.28
N ALA A 223 -15.02 -18.43 4.42
CA ALA A 223 -14.19 -18.73 3.26
C ALA A 223 -14.24 -17.60 2.21
N LEU A 224 -15.41 -16.96 2.00
CA LEU A 224 -15.52 -15.78 1.14
C LEU A 224 -14.81 -14.56 1.73
N LEU A 225 -14.86 -14.35 3.04
CA LEU A 225 -14.08 -13.32 3.74
C LEU A 225 -12.57 -13.56 3.58
N HIS A 226 -12.12 -14.81 3.65
CA HIS A 226 -10.73 -15.19 3.40
C HIS A 226 -10.27 -14.93 1.96
N LEU A 227 -11.16 -15.03 0.97
CA LEU A 227 -10.86 -14.72 -0.44
C LEU A 227 -11.04 -13.23 -0.77
N GLY A 228 -11.93 -12.52 -0.06
CA GLY A 228 -12.29 -11.12 -0.30
C GLY A 228 -11.45 -10.08 0.47
N CYS A 229 -10.86 -10.45 1.62
CA CYS A 229 -9.78 -9.66 2.23
C CYS A 229 -8.47 -10.03 1.55
N ARG A 230 -8.20 -9.41 0.39
CA ARG A 230 -6.84 -9.38 -0.11
C ARG A 230 -5.94 -8.75 0.98
N ASP A 231 -4.76 -9.33 1.18
CA ASP A 231 -3.81 -8.87 2.19
C ASP A 231 -3.46 -7.38 2.01
N ASP A 232 -3.60 -6.83 0.80
CA ASP A 232 -3.41 -5.42 0.46
C ASP A 232 -4.37 -4.46 1.19
N VAL A 233 -5.68 -4.75 1.29
CA VAL A 233 -6.66 -3.89 1.96
C VAL A 233 -6.43 -3.87 3.47
N LEU A 234 -6.10 -5.03 4.05
CA LEU A 234 -5.74 -5.11 5.46
C LEU A 234 -4.42 -4.37 5.72
N LEU A 235 -3.42 -4.46 4.84
CA LEU A 235 -2.18 -3.70 4.96
C LEU A 235 -2.40 -2.19 4.80
N ILE A 236 -3.27 -1.75 3.89
CA ILE A 236 -3.64 -0.33 3.71
C ILE A 236 -4.31 0.22 4.98
N ALA A 237 -5.21 -0.56 5.60
CA ALA A 237 -5.85 -0.14 6.85
C ALA A 237 -4.90 -0.21 8.06
N PHE A 238 -3.96 -1.16 8.06
CA PHE A 238 -3.05 -1.41 9.18
C PHE A 238 -1.83 -0.48 9.19
N GLY A 239 -1.31 -0.11 8.02
CA GLY A 239 -0.12 0.75 7.86
C GLY A 239 -0.20 2.05 8.67
N PRO A 240 -1.27 2.86 8.52
CA PRO A 240 -1.44 4.10 9.28
C PRO A 240 -1.51 3.90 10.81
N MET A 241 -1.88 2.70 11.28
CA MET A 241 -1.96 2.37 12.71
C MET A 241 -0.65 1.80 13.27
N ALA A 242 0.28 1.42 12.41
CA ALA A 242 1.55 0.79 12.76
C ALA A 242 2.66 1.84 13.02
N ASP A 243 2.33 2.91 13.75
CA ASP A 243 3.31 3.90 14.21
C ASP A 243 4.24 3.26 15.27
N PRO A 244 5.56 3.18 15.04
CA PRO A 244 6.47 2.59 16.02
C PRO A 244 6.56 3.35 17.35
N LEU A 245 6.17 4.62 17.40
CA LEU A 245 6.09 5.40 18.64
C LEU A 245 4.78 5.13 19.40
N LEU A 246 3.72 4.67 18.71
CA LEU A 246 2.39 4.42 19.27
C LEU A 246 1.80 3.06 18.80
N PRO A 247 2.43 1.91 19.13
CA PRO A 247 2.04 0.61 18.57
C PRO A 247 0.69 0.06 19.07
N ALA A 248 0.09 0.69 20.09
CA ALA A 248 -1.10 0.18 20.78
C ALA A 248 -2.30 -0.02 19.84
N ALA A 249 -2.52 0.89 18.90
CA ALA A 249 -3.62 0.79 17.94
C ALA A 249 -3.47 -0.42 17.01
N ALA A 250 -2.29 -0.61 16.42
CA ALA A 250 -1.96 -1.78 15.61
C ALA A 250 -2.10 -3.09 16.39
N VAL A 251 -1.63 -3.12 17.64
CA VAL A 251 -1.76 -4.31 18.51
C VAL A 251 -3.23 -4.61 18.79
N ALA A 252 -4.02 -3.60 19.15
CA ALA A 252 -5.45 -3.74 19.43
C ALA A 252 -6.25 -4.21 18.19
N LEU A 253 -5.98 -3.64 17.02
CA LEU A 253 -6.61 -4.09 15.77
C LEU A 253 -6.26 -5.55 15.46
N SER A 254 -4.99 -5.92 15.63
CA SER A 254 -4.55 -7.29 15.37
C SER A 254 -5.15 -8.34 16.31
N SER A 255 -5.57 -7.96 17.51
CA SER A 255 -6.17 -8.88 18.48
C SER A 255 -7.66 -9.11 18.24
N THR A 256 -8.31 -8.33 17.35
CA THR A 256 -9.75 -8.45 17.07
C THR A 256 -10.13 -9.80 16.45
N CYS A 257 -9.33 -10.34 15.54
CA CYS A 257 -9.56 -11.68 14.99
C CYS A 257 -8.29 -12.35 14.43
N ARG A 258 -8.31 -13.68 14.32
CA ARG A 258 -7.18 -14.48 13.83
C ARG A 258 -6.78 -14.17 12.39
N VAL A 259 -7.72 -13.72 11.55
CA VAL A 259 -7.44 -13.37 10.14
C VAL A 259 -6.55 -12.13 10.10
N VAL A 260 -6.97 -11.06 10.77
CA VAL A 260 -6.19 -9.82 10.89
C VAL A 260 -4.85 -10.08 11.57
N TRP A 261 -4.81 -10.87 12.65
CA TRP A 261 -3.54 -11.22 13.29
C TRP A 261 -2.56 -11.91 12.35
N ARG A 262 -3.03 -12.89 11.55
CA ARG A 262 -2.16 -13.62 10.60
C ARG A 262 -1.64 -12.68 9.51
N ALA A 263 -2.49 -11.83 8.96
CA ALA A 263 -2.12 -10.86 7.94
C ALA A 263 -1.13 -9.80 8.49
N ALA A 264 -1.38 -9.28 9.69
CA ALA A 264 -0.55 -8.26 10.33
C ALA A 264 0.74 -8.79 10.98
N ARG A 265 0.91 -10.12 11.09
CA ARG A 265 2.02 -10.74 11.84
C ARG A 265 3.41 -10.27 11.38
N PRO A 266 3.72 -10.15 10.08
CA PRO A 266 5.02 -9.62 9.63
C PRO A 266 5.22 -8.17 10.09
N THR A 267 4.21 -7.32 9.88
CA THR A 267 4.23 -5.90 10.26
C THR A 267 4.37 -5.72 11.77
N LEU A 268 3.67 -6.51 12.59
CA LEU A 268 3.79 -6.48 14.05
C LEU A 268 5.19 -6.86 14.55
N ARG A 269 5.87 -7.79 13.87
CA ARG A 269 7.26 -8.15 14.20
C ARG A 269 8.22 -7.00 13.92
N ALA A 270 8.09 -6.38 12.75
CA ALA A 270 8.87 -5.19 12.40
C ALA A 270 8.56 -4.05 13.38
N LEU A 271 7.28 -3.78 13.65
CA LEU A 271 6.81 -2.77 14.59
C LEU A 271 7.41 -2.96 15.99
N LYS A 272 7.51 -4.20 16.48
CA LYS A 272 8.15 -4.50 17.76
C LYS A 272 9.65 -4.15 17.76
N ALA A 273 10.36 -4.45 16.67
CA ALA A 273 11.77 -4.13 16.53
C ALA A 273 11.98 -2.60 16.49
N TRP A 274 11.19 -1.89 15.69
CA TRP A 274 11.26 -0.43 15.58
C TRP A 274 10.85 0.27 16.87
N HIS A 275 9.84 -0.22 17.57
CA HIS A 275 9.46 0.30 18.88
C HIS A 275 10.58 0.13 19.92
N ALA A 276 11.28 -1.01 19.91
CA ALA A 276 12.44 -1.23 20.76
C ALA A 276 13.61 -0.29 20.38
N GLY A 277 13.87 -0.09 19.09
CA GLY A 277 14.83 0.90 18.60
C GLY A 277 14.49 2.32 19.04
N ALA A 278 13.22 2.72 18.95
CA ALA A 278 12.75 4.02 19.43
C ALA A 278 12.97 4.18 20.94
N GLY A 279 12.77 3.11 21.72
CA GLY A 279 13.13 3.09 23.15
C GLY A 279 14.62 3.30 23.40
N ALA A 280 15.49 2.71 22.57
CA ALA A 280 16.94 2.92 22.65
C ALA A 280 17.34 4.37 22.30
N LEU A 281 16.70 4.96 21.28
CA LEU A 281 16.88 6.36 20.92
C LEU A 281 16.49 7.30 22.08
N CYS A 282 15.40 7.02 22.80
CA CYS A 282 14.96 7.82 23.95
C CYS A 282 16.07 7.99 25.00
N GLY A 283 16.91 6.98 25.23
CA GLY A 283 18.01 7.06 26.19
C GLY A 283 19.16 7.99 25.77
N LYS A 284 19.26 8.31 24.47
CA LYS A 284 20.34 9.10 23.85
C LYS A 284 19.99 10.58 23.67
N ILE A 285 18.71 10.92 23.81
CA ILE A 285 18.23 12.31 23.73
C ILE A 285 18.78 13.12 24.91
N GLY A 286 19.24 14.33 24.62
CA GLY A 286 19.75 15.26 25.61
C GLY A 286 18.65 15.94 26.42
N SER A 287 18.93 16.24 27.68
CA SER A 287 18.19 17.26 28.43
C SER A 287 18.52 18.62 27.79
N GLN A 288 17.53 19.29 27.20
CA GLN A 288 17.72 20.52 26.45
C GLN A 288 18.36 21.61 27.32
N PRO A 289 19.46 22.27 26.88
CA PRO A 289 20.04 23.39 27.63
C PRO A 289 19.18 24.66 27.62
N GLN A 290 18.19 24.78 26.71
CA GLN A 290 17.49 26.06 26.48
C GLN A 290 15.95 25.99 26.32
N ALA A 291 15.29 24.83 26.42
CA ALA A 291 13.82 24.85 26.39
C ALA A 291 13.20 25.26 27.72
N ARG A 292 12.43 26.34 27.67
CA ARG A 292 11.39 26.71 28.64
C ARG A 292 10.19 25.72 28.63
N HIS A 293 10.31 24.57 27.98
CA HIS A 293 9.26 23.57 27.85
C HIS A 293 9.76 22.22 28.36
N LEU A 294 8.89 21.53 29.08
CA LEU A 294 9.15 20.38 29.94
C LEU A 294 10.11 19.32 29.36
N PRO A 295 10.87 18.60 30.21
CA PRO A 295 11.67 17.47 29.76
C PRO A 295 10.80 16.51 28.95
N ILE A 296 11.26 16.16 27.75
CA ILE A 296 10.64 15.11 26.94
C ILE A 296 10.57 13.87 27.85
N GLU A 297 9.36 13.34 28.08
CA GLU A 297 9.24 12.03 28.72
C GLU A 297 10.12 11.06 27.92
N CYS A 298 11.09 10.43 28.56
CA CYS A 298 12.01 9.46 27.95
C CYS A 298 11.28 8.16 27.57
N SER A 299 10.28 8.28 26.69
CA SER A 299 9.43 7.22 26.18
C SER A 299 9.14 7.46 24.69
N PRO A 300 8.84 6.41 23.91
CA PRO A 300 8.44 6.55 22.52
C PRO A 300 7.20 7.47 22.35
N ALA A 301 6.28 7.48 23.30
CA ALA A 301 5.12 8.39 23.29
C ALA A 301 5.52 9.85 23.52
N GLY A 302 6.54 10.11 24.34
CA GLY A 302 7.14 11.43 24.51
C GLY A 302 7.84 11.91 23.25
N LEU A 303 8.59 11.02 22.58
CA LEU A 303 9.19 11.26 21.27
C LEU A 303 8.18 11.70 20.22
N LYS A 304 6.98 11.10 20.19
CA LYS A 304 5.91 11.46 19.25
C LYS A 304 5.43 12.91 19.41
N LYS A 305 5.57 13.46 20.62
CA LYS A 305 5.16 14.83 20.97
C LYS A 305 6.31 15.83 20.92
N ALA A 306 7.54 15.38 20.66
CA ALA A 306 8.71 16.24 20.66
C ALA A 306 8.65 17.23 19.49
N ASP A 307 8.81 18.52 19.80
CA ASP A 307 9.01 19.58 18.80
C ASP A 307 10.47 19.69 18.35
N ALA A 308 11.41 19.24 19.19
CA ALA A 308 12.83 19.23 18.87
C ALA A 308 13.51 17.93 19.33
N LEU A 309 14.29 17.32 18.44
CA LEU A 309 15.20 16.23 18.75
C LEU A 309 16.62 16.75 18.78
N CYS A 310 17.24 16.70 19.96
CA CYS A 310 18.64 17.02 20.17
C CYS A 310 19.26 15.88 20.97
N PHE A 311 20.37 15.35 20.50
CA PHE A 311 21.08 14.25 21.16
C PHE A 311 22.12 14.81 22.12
N LYS A 312 22.45 14.09 23.20
CA LYS A 312 23.49 14.53 24.13
C LYS A 312 24.79 14.77 23.36
N ASN A 313 25.48 15.87 23.61
CA ASN A 313 26.79 16.14 23.01
C ASN A 313 27.71 14.91 23.16
N GLY A 314 28.11 14.32 22.03
CA GLY A 314 28.95 13.12 21.97
C GLY A 314 28.25 11.77 22.18
N ALA A 315 26.91 11.73 22.27
CA ALA A 315 26.18 10.47 22.19
C ALA A 315 26.33 9.89 20.78
N ALA A 316 27.20 8.89 20.67
CA ALA A 316 27.42 8.17 19.43
C ALA A 316 26.13 7.45 19.01
N LEU A 317 25.53 7.90 17.91
CA LEU A 317 24.48 7.16 17.24
C LEU A 317 25.13 6.04 16.43
N THR A 318 24.73 4.82 16.74
CA THR A 318 25.14 3.62 16.01
C THR A 318 24.40 3.55 14.67
N PRO A 319 24.87 2.73 13.72
CA PRO A 319 24.13 2.48 12.48
C PRO A 319 22.68 2.02 12.70
N ALA A 320 22.41 1.27 13.78
CA ALA A 320 21.06 0.85 14.14
C ALA A 320 20.17 2.01 14.61
N ASP A 321 20.75 3.00 15.29
CA ASP A 321 20.03 4.22 15.68
C ASP A 321 19.67 5.05 14.44
N ALA A 322 20.61 5.19 13.50
CA ALA A 322 20.38 5.89 12.24
C ALA A 322 19.28 5.23 11.40
N ALA A 323 19.29 3.90 11.31
CA ALA A 323 18.25 3.12 10.64
C ALA A 323 16.89 3.30 11.32
N THR A 324 16.87 3.28 12.66
CA THR A 324 15.64 3.52 13.42
C THR A 324 15.13 4.93 13.18
N LEU A 325 15.99 5.95 13.27
CA LEU A 325 15.64 7.35 13.06
C LEU A 325 15.10 7.58 11.64
N GLY A 326 15.81 7.08 10.62
CA GLY A 326 15.37 7.17 9.22
C GLY A 326 14.01 6.53 9.00
N HIS A 327 13.78 5.33 9.55
CA HIS A 327 12.49 4.65 9.44
C HIS A 327 11.35 5.38 10.18
N LEU A 328 11.62 5.92 11.38
CA LEU A 328 10.66 6.70 12.14
C LEU A 328 10.24 7.97 11.38
N ILE A 329 11.22 8.65 10.75
CA ILE A 329 10.96 9.78 9.87
C ILE A 329 10.09 9.32 8.69
N GLU A 330 10.52 8.31 7.93
CA GLU A 330 9.83 7.79 6.75
C GLU A 330 8.35 7.44 7.03
N CYS A 331 8.06 6.87 8.20
CA CYS A 331 6.70 6.51 8.58
C CYS A 331 5.85 7.68 9.11
N GLY A 332 6.35 8.91 9.11
CA GLY A 332 5.64 10.08 9.63
C GLY A 332 5.48 10.09 11.16
N SER A 333 6.30 9.30 11.86
CA SER A 333 6.29 9.25 13.32
C SER A 333 6.62 10.63 13.91
N PHE A 334 7.42 11.44 13.22
CA PHE A 334 7.83 12.79 13.60
C PHE A 334 7.09 13.93 12.86
N SER A 335 5.84 13.73 12.45
CA SER A 335 5.04 14.76 11.76
C SER A 335 4.84 16.07 12.54
N GLY A 336 5.06 16.05 13.86
CA GLY A 336 5.04 17.22 14.74
C GLY A 336 6.37 17.96 14.88
N LEU A 337 7.48 17.41 14.36
CA LEU A 337 8.84 17.87 14.66
C LEU A 337 9.16 19.20 13.96
N GLY A 338 9.64 20.17 14.73
CA GLY A 338 10.12 21.49 14.30
C GLY A 338 11.64 21.58 14.16
N SER A 339 12.43 20.81 14.94
CA SER A 339 13.89 20.85 14.87
C SER A 339 14.52 19.45 14.97
N LEU A 340 15.46 19.16 14.08
CA LEU A 340 16.27 17.94 14.10
C LEU A 340 17.76 18.32 14.20
N ASP A 341 18.32 18.17 15.38
CA ASP A 341 19.73 18.43 15.66
C ASP A 341 20.50 17.13 15.82
N LEU A 342 21.33 16.83 14.82
CA LEU A 342 22.21 15.67 14.79
C LEU A 342 23.67 16.03 14.99
N ASP A 343 24.02 17.28 15.31
CA ASP A 343 25.41 17.71 15.43
C ASP A 343 26.22 16.80 16.35
N ASN A 344 27.43 16.44 15.89
CA ASN A 344 28.40 15.66 16.64
C ASN A 344 27.84 14.34 17.23
N THR A 345 26.89 13.71 16.53
CA THR A 345 26.35 12.39 16.88
C THR A 345 27.22 11.23 16.37
N ARG A 346 28.34 11.53 15.69
CA ARG A 346 29.30 10.57 15.15
C ARG A 346 28.70 9.58 14.15
N LEU A 347 27.61 9.97 13.50
CA LEU A 347 27.08 9.23 12.36
C LEU A 347 28.13 9.20 11.24
N ASP A 348 28.38 8.01 10.70
CA ASP A 348 29.13 7.88 9.46
C ASP A 348 28.26 8.29 8.25
N ARG A 349 28.89 8.35 7.06
CA ARG A 349 28.21 8.69 5.81
C ARG A 349 26.97 7.83 5.54
N ALA A 350 27.03 6.53 5.89
CA ALA A 350 25.91 5.61 5.67
C ALA A 350 24.74 5.90 6.63
N GLY A 351 25.05 6.24 7.88
CA GLY A 351 24.07 6.67 8.88
C GLY A 351 23.35 7.94 8.46
N VAL A 352 24.09 8.99 8.07
CA VAL A 352 23.47 10.24 7.59
C VAL A 352 22.63 9.98 6.33
N ARG A 353 23.14 9.21 5.37
CA ARG A 353 22.38 8.83 4.17
C ARG A 353 21.05 8.17 4.51
N THR A 354 21.03 7.30 5.53
CA THR A 354 19.80 6.62 5.97
C THR A 354 18.78 7.60 6.53
N VAL A 355 19.22 8.62 7.28
CA VAL A 355 18.34 9.69 7.78
C VAL A 355 17.82 10.54 6.62
N VAL A 356 18.68 10.94 5.68
CA VAL A 356 18.32 11.70 4.48
C VAL A 356 17.29 10.94 3.62
N GLN A 357 17.45 9.63 3.47
CA GLN A 357 16.47 8.78 2.78
C GLN A 357 15.10 8.80 3.46
N GLY A 358 15.07 8.82 4.80
CA GLY A 358 13.82 9.00 5.54
C GLY A 358 13.16 10.35 5.27
N ILE A 359 13.96 11.43 5.23
CA ILE A 359 13.48 12.80 4.96
C ILE A 359 12.88 12.93 3.55
N ALA A 360 13.44 12.21 2.57
CA ALA A 360 12.99 12.25 1.17
C ALA A 360 11.51 11.88 0.98
N GLY A 361 10.88 11.20 1.96
CA GLY A 361 9.46 10.86 1.94
C GLY A 361 8.49 12.03 2.21
N GLY A 362 8.98 13.23 2.54
CA GLY A 362 8.13 14.42 2.75
C GLY A 362 7.25 14.36 4.02
N THR A 363 7.63 13.53 4.99
CA THR A 363 6.84 13.23 6.19
C THR A 363 7.09 14.18 7.38
N LEU A 364 7.90 15.24 7.17
CA LEU A 364 8.27 16.25 8.16
C LEU A 364 7.69 17.64 7.79
N PRO A 365 6.36 17.81 7.77
CA PRO A 365 5.70 19.01 7.25
C PRO A 365 5.85 20.25 8.15
N ARG A 366 6.46 20.12 9.33
CA ARG A 366 6.65 21.21 10.29
C ARG A 366 8.11 21.56 10.56
N LEU A 367 9.04 20.82 9.97
CA LEU A 367 10.46 20.96 10.28
C LEU A 367 10.99 22.29 9.77
N ARG A 368 11.64 23.04 10.67
CA ARG A 368 12.19 24.37 10.47
C ARG A 368 13.71 24.37 10.51
N SER A 369 14.32 23.55 11.36
CA SER A 369 15.77 23.48 11.49
C SER A 369 16.28 22.06 11.35
N ILE A 370 17.31 21.89 10.51
CA ILE A 370 18.10 20.66 10.42
C ILE A 370 19.55 21.02 10.67
N ASN A 371 20.18 20.30 11.60
CA ASN A 371 21.61 20.38 11.83
C ASN A 371 22.30 19.03 11.57
N PHE A 372 23.11 18.98 10.51
CA PHE A 372 23.97 17.83 10.16
C PHE A 372 25.45 18.09 10.50
N GLY A 373 25.77 19.15 11.23
CA GLY A 373 27.14 19.59 11.50
C GLY A 373 28.07 18.49 12.00
N ASN A 374 29.36 18.58 11.65
CA ASN A 374 30.42 17.67 12.09
C ASN A 374 30.21 16.18 11.76
N HIS A 375 29.65 15.85 10.58
CA HIS A 375 29.58 14.48 10.05
C HIS A 375 30.21 14.36 8.68
N GLU A 376 30.69 13.18 8.28
CA GLU A 376 31.10 12.94 6.89
C GLU A 376 29.90 12.77 5.94
N VAL A 377 29.11 13.83 5.76
CA VAL A 377 27.98 13.85 4.80
C VAL A 377 28.52 13.66 3.39
N GLY A 378 29.45 14.53 2.97
CA GLY A 378 30.01 14.54 1.62
C GLY A 378 28.99 14.86 0.52
N ASP A 379 29.49 15.07 -0.70
CA ASP A 379 28.67 15.48 -1.85
C ASP A 379 27.57 14.48 -2.19
N ALA A 380 27.88 13.18 -2.18
CA ALA A 380 26.91 12.15 -2.57
C ALA A 380 25.62 12.14 -1.71
N VAL A 381 25.73 12.46 -0.42
CA VAL A 381 24.56 12.51 0.47
C VAL A 381 23.79 13.82 0.27
N LEU A 382 24.49 14.95 0.09
CA LEU A 382 23.85 16.23 -0.18
C LEU A 382 23.14 16.24 -1.55
N VAL A 383 23.74 15.64 -2.58
CA VAL A 383 23.12 15.40 -3.89
C VAL A 383 21.83 14.61 -3.75
N ALA A 384 21.82 13.53 -2.95
CA ALA A 384 20.61 12.74 -2.74
C ALA A 384 19.48 13.53 -2.07
N LEU A 385 19.81 14.39 -1.09
CA LEU A 385 18.86 15.32 -0.48
C LEU A 385 18.34 16.33 -1.51
N ALA A 386 19.25 16.95 -2.28
CA ALA A 386 18.93 17.94 -3.30
C ALA A 386 18.04 17.36 -4.41
N SER A 387 18.31 16.14 -4.90
CA SER A 387 17.47 15.47 -5.88
C SER A 387 16.05 15.23 -5.34
N SER A 388 15.91 14.88 -4.06
CA SER A 388 14.60 14.68 -3.43
C SER A 388 13.83 15.99 -3.27
N LEU A 389 14.54 17.06 -2.87
CA LEU A 389 14.01 18.42 -2.80
C LEU A 389 13.55 18.95 -4.16
N GLY A 390 14.34 18.72 -5.22
CA GLY A 390 14.01 19.16 -6.57
C GLY A 390 12.88 18.36 -7.22
N ALA A 391 12.75 17.08 -6.89
CA ALA A 391 11.67 16.22 -7.39
C ALA A 391 10.29 16.58 -6.82
N ASP A 392 10.23 17.00 -5.55
CA ASP A 392 8.97 17.42 -4.91
C ASP A 392 9.19 18.63 -3.96
N PRO A 393 9.38 19.83 -4.52
CA PRO A 393 9.74 21.04 -3.76
C PRO A 393 8.62 21.53 -2.82
N THR A 394 7.39 21.03 -3.02
CA THR A 394 6.23 21.42 -2.20
C THR A 394 6.01 20.52 -0.98
N ASN A 395 6.58 19.32 -0.98
CA ASN A 395 6.36 18.30 0.04
C ASN A 395 7.61 18.01 0.87
N VAL A 396 8.81 18.07 0.26
CA VAL A 396 10.06 17.80 0.97
C VAL A 396 10.56 19.09 1.63
N LEU A 397 10.52 19.12 2.97
CA LEU A 397 10.99 20.24 3.81
C LEU A 397 10.40 21.64 3.45
N PRO A 398 9.08 21.78 3.23
CA PRO A 398 8.49 23.03 2.74
C PRO A 398 8.54 24.20 3.75
N TRP A 399 8.90 23.92 5.01
CA TRP A 399 8.98 24.89 6.10
C TRP A 399 10.39 25.09 6.66
N LEU A 400 11.41 24.52 6.02
CA LEU A 400 12.79 24.65 6.48
C LEU A 400 13.25 26.11 6.39
N THR A 401 13.70 26.64 7.52
CA THR A 401 14.26 27.99 7.68
C THR A 401 15.76 27.94 7.93
N GLU A 402 16.28 26.86 8.51
CA GLU A 402 17.70 26.73 8.84
C GLU A 402 18.25 25.39 8.36
N LEU A 403 19.36 25.45 7.62
CA LEU A 403 20.12 24.28 7.20
C LEU A 403 21.58 24.44 7.61
N HIS A 404 22.00 23.64 8.59
CA HIS A 404 23.36 23.64 9.09
C HIS A 404 24.14 22.44 8.54
N LEU A 405 25.16 22.72 7.74
CA LEU A 405 26.04 21.76 7.07
C LEU A 405 27.51 22.01 7.43
N TYR A 406 27.81 22.66 8.54
CA TYR A 406 29.20 23.01 8.89
C TYR A 406 30.06 21.76 9.18
N GLY A 407 31.29 21.75 8.69
CA GLY A 407 32.24 20.65 8.91
C GLY A 407 31.74 19.31 8.37
N THR A 408 30.97 19.31 7.28
CA THR A 408 30.33 18.11 6.72
C THR A 408 31.06 17.43 5.56
N SER A 409 32.24 17.96 5.21
CA SER A 409 33.03 17.54 4.05
C SER A 409 32.28 17.61 2.71
N VAL A 410 31.26 18.47 2.62
CA VAL A 410 30.60 18.80 1.34
C VAL A 410 31.51 19.70 0.52
N GLY A 411 31.38 19.60 -0.80
CA GLY A 411 32.10 20.41 -1.76
C GLY A 411 31.17 21.08 -2.76
N ASP A 412 31.78 21.64 -3.81
CA ASP A 412 31.02 22.36 -4.84
C ASP A 412 29.96 21.50 -5.51
N GLU A 413 30.18 20.19 -5.70
CA GLU A 413 29.21 19.31 -6.37
C GLU A 413 27.89 19.23 -5.60
N GLY A 414 27.95 18.91 -4.30
CA GLY A 414 26.76 18.81 -3.47
C GLY A 414 26.04 20.14 -3.29
N VAL A 415 26.81 21.23 -3.09
CA VAL A 415 26.22 22.57 -2.93
C VAL A 415 25.58 23.06 -4.24
N CYS A 416 26.22 22.84 -5.39
CA CYS A 416 25.62 23.22 -6.68
C CYS A 416 24.31 22.48 -6.95
N GLU A 417 24.22 21.19 -6.59
CA GLU A 417 22.99 20.43 -6.75
C GLU A 417 21.88 20.92 -5.82
N LEU A 418 22.20 21.24 -4.56
CA LEU A 418 21.27 21.86 -3.62
C LEU A 418 20.70 23.19 -4.16
N LEU A 419 21.56 24.01 -4.76
CA LEU A 419 21.17 25.29 -5.34
C LEU A 419 20.34 25.10 -6.61
N THR A 420 20.64 24.07 -7.41
CA THR A 420 19.81 23.68 -8.57
C THR A 420 18.43 23.23 -8.14
N ALA A 421 18.30 22.51 -7.01
CA ALA A 421 16.98 22.21 -6.45
C ALA A 421 16.24 23.49 -6.00
N ALA A 422 16.96 24.47 -5.46
CA ALA A 422 16.37 25.73 -5.03
C ALA A 422 15.84 26.58 -6.20
N THR A 423 16.43 26.51 -7.41
CA THR A 423 15.92 27.24 -8.59
C THR A 423 14.58 26.69 -9.10
N VAL A 424 14.27 25.41 -8.83
CA VAL A 424 12.96 24.83 -9.12
C VAL A 424 11.96 24.97 -7.94
N GLY A 425 12.28 25.81 -6.96
CA GLY A 425 11.38 26.18 -5.88
C GLY A 425 11.57 25.43 -4.56
N ALA A 426 12.60 24.61 -4.42
CA ALA A 426 12.92 23.99 -3.14
C ALA A 426 13.40 25.02 -2.11
N LEU A 427 13.23 24.69 -0.83
CA LEU A 427 13.65 25.52 0.30
C LEU A 427 13.14 26.99 0.24
N PRO A 428 11.84 27.23 -0.03
CA PRO A 428 11.30 28.57 -0.29
C PRO A 428 11.34 29.51 0.92
N ARG A 429 11.66 28.96 2.10
CA ARG A 429 11.68 29.67 3.38
C ARG A 429 13.05 29.67 4.05
N LEU A 430 14.08 29.18 3.38
CA LEU A 430 15.42 29.14 3.97
C LEU A 430 15.89 30.56 4.28
N GLU A 431 16.21 30.77 5.56
CA GLU A 431 16.69 32.02 6.12
C GLU A 431 18.18 31.90 6.49
N LEU A 432 18.65 30.72 6.88
CA LEU A 432 20.04 30.45 7.22
C LEU A 432 20.59 29.24 6.46
N LEU A 433 21.72 29.44 5.78
CA LEU A 433 22.54 28.38 5.19
C LEU A 433 23.95 28.45 5.76
N SER A 434 24.34 27.43 6.53
CA SER A 434 25.68 27.34 7.11
C SER A 434 26.52 26.26 6.43
N LEU A 435 27.57 26.67 5.73
CA LEU A 435 28.54 25.82 5.04
C LEU A 435 29.95 25.91 5.66
N ASP A 436 30.06 26.46 6.87
CA ASP A 436 31.34 26.70 7.53
C ASP A 436 32.23 25.44 7.61
N GLY A 437 33.55 25.60 7.51
CA GLY A 437 34.50 24.49 7.69
C GLY A 437 34.51 23.45 6.57
N ASN A 438 33.79 23.66 5.47
CA ASN A 438 33.79 22.77 4.32
C ASN A 438 34.82 23.22 3.27
N LYS A 439 36.05 22.72 3.36
CA LYS A 439 37.15 23.05 2.42
C LYS A 439 36.92 22.64 0.97
N GLY A 440 35.92 21.79 0.71
CA GLY A 440 35.50 21.43 -0.65
C GLY A 440 34.66 22.51 -1.33
N VAL A 441 34.08 23.44 -0.56
CA VAL A 441 33.26 24.57 -1.04
C VAL A 441 34.21 25.68 -1.49
N ARG A 442 34.21 25.95 -2.80
CA ARG A 442 35.08 26.94 -3.44
C ARG A 442 34.24 27.91 -4.27
N SER A 443 34.89 28.70 -5.12
CA SER A 443 34.25 29.78 -5.86
C SER A 443 33.18 29.31 -6.85
N ARG A 444 33.21 28.04 -7.29
CA ARG A 444 32.15 27.48 -8.15
C ARG A 444 30.78 27.49 -7.45
N SER A 445 30.70 27.00 -6.21
CA SER A 445 29.42 27.00 -5.48
C SER A 445 28.93 28.42 -5.14
N ALA A 446 29.83 29.34 -4.84
CA ALA A 446 29.48 30.75 -4.63
C ALA A 446 28.90 31.40 -5.90
N VAL A 447 29.49 31.15 -7.07
CA VAL A 447 28.96 31.61 -8.36
C VAL A 447 27.59 30.99 -8.64
N THR A 448 27.44 29.67 -8.41
CA THR A 448 26.13 29.01 -8.57
C THR A 448 25.07 29.59 -7.63
N LEU A 449 25.45 29.97 -6.40
CA LEU A 449 24.52 30.61 -5.45
C LEU A 449 24.03 31.95 -5.99
N VAL A 450 24.95 32.76 -6.52
CA VAL A 450 24.63 34.04 -7.16
C VAL A 450 23.66 33.83 -8.34
N ASP A 451 23.95 32.88 -9.22
CA ASP A 451 23.11 32.59 -10.38
C ASP A 451 21.74 32.06 -9.96
N ALA A 452 21.67 31.26 -8.89
CA ALA A 452 20.41 30.75 -8.35
C ALA A 452 19.57 31.89 -7.74
N CYS A 453 20.17 32.77 -6.94
CA CYS A 453 19.48 33.93 -6.38
C CYS A 453 18.99 34.89 -7.47
N ALA A 454 19.76 35.08 -8.55
CA ALA A 454 19.32 35.85 -9.72
C ALA A 454 18.08 35.24 -10.41
N GLN A 455 17.89 33.92 -10.31
CA GLN A 455 16.70 33.20 -10.77
C GLN A 455 15.56 33.17 -9.73
N GLY A 456 15.71 33.85 -8.59
CA GLY A 456 14.71 33.93 -7.53
C GLY A 456 14.78 32.79 -6.51
N ALA A 457 15.84 31.97 -6.52
CA ALA A 457 16.06 30.95 -5.49
C ALA A 457 16.36 31.59 -4.12
N LEU A 458 16.00 30.88 -3.05
CA LEU A 458 16.24 31.28 -1.66
C LEU A 458 15.78 32.72 -1.32
N PRO A 459 14.51 33.09 -1.61
CA PRO A 459 14.01 34.47 -1.52
C PRO A 459 13.95 35.04 -0.08
N ARG A 460 14.32 34.25 0.92
CA ARG A 460 14.32 34.62 2.34
C ARG A 460 15.68 34.53 3.00
N LEU A 461 16.75 34.22 2.25
CA LEU A 461 18.08 34.04 2.82
C LEU A 461 18.54 35.34 3.52
N ARG A 462 18.84 35.21 4.81
CA ARG A 462 19.31 36.27 5.72
C ARG A 462 20.74 36.02 6.16
N ASP A 463 21.09 34.78 6.47
CA ASP A 463 22.42 34.43 6.96
C ASP A 463 23.09 33.40 6.06
N LEU A 464 24.23 33.80 5.49
CA LEU A 464 25.09 32.94 4.69
C LEU A 464 26.44 32.78 5.38
N LYS A 465 26.73 31.56 5.83
CA LYS A 465 27.99 31.24 6.51
C LYS A 465 28.90 30.39 5.61
N LEU A 466 30.03 30.95 5.24
CA LEU A 466 31.07 30.38 4.36
C LEU A 466 32.45 30.47 5.03
N ALA A 467 32.50 30.60 6.36
CA ALA A 467 33.73 30.71 7.12
C ALA A 467 34.54 29.42 7.01
N TRP A 468 35.87 29.51 6.95
CA TRP A 468 36.78 28.36 6.91
C TRP A 468 36.47 27.38 5.74
N THR A 469 36.02 27.91 4.61
CA THR A 469 35.84 27.15 3.36
C THR A 469 37.09 27.32 2.49
N SER A 470 36.96 27.27 1.16
CA SER A 470 38.05 27.54 0.22
C SER A 470 37.60 28.45 -0.92
N ILE A 471 36.73 29.40 -0.59
CA ILE A 471 36.35 30.49 -1.48
C ILE A 471 37.50 31.51 -1.61
N ASP A 472 37.58 32.18 -2.75
CA ASP A 472 38.60 33.17 -3.08
C ASP A 472 37.99 34.47 -3.61
N ASP A 473 38.83 35.37 -4.14
CA ASP A 473 38.42 36.65 -4.71
C ASP A 473 37.34 36.52 -5.80
N VAL A 474 37.33 35.43 -6.57
CA VAL A 474 36.31 35.19 -7.61
C VAL A 474 34.94 35.04 -6.96
N ALA A 475 34.85 34.31 -5.85
CA ALA A 475 33.61 34.15 -5.09
C ALA A 475 33.11 35.48 -4.53
N VAL A 476 34.02 36.25 -3.92
CA VAL A 476 33.68 37.54 -3.31
C VAL A 476 33.24 38.55 -4.37
N ALA A 477 33.93 38.64 -5.50
CA ALA A 477 33.56 39.49 -6.61
C ALA A 477 32.18 39.11 -7.20
N ALA A 478 31.89 37.81 -7.33
CA ALA A 478 30.57 37.34 -7.76
C ALA A 478 29.47 37.76 -6.77
N MET A 479 29.71 37.58 -5.47
CA MET A 479 28.77 38.01 -4.43
C MET A 479 28.56 39.53 -4.43
N ALA A 480 29.63 40.32 -4.56
CA ALA A 480 29.57 41.78 -4.65
C ALA A 480 28.70 42.24 -5.83
N LYS A 481 28.89 41.63 -7.00
CA LYS A 481 28.08 41.89 -8.20
C LYS A 481 26.60 41.53 -7.99
N ALA A 482 26.34 40.40 -7.34
CA ALA A 482 24.98 39.97 -7.02
C ALA A 482 24.29 40.92 -6.04
N GLY A 483 25.01 41.37 -5.00
CA GLY A 483 24.54 42.38 -4.06
C GLY A 483 24.17 43.69 -4.76
N ALA A 484 25.02 44.17 -5.68
CA ALA A 484 24.76 45.37 -6.48
C ALA A 484 23.55 45.21 -7.42
N SER A 485 23.26 43.99 -7.85
CA SER A 485 22.09 43.66 -8.68
C SER A 485 20.83 43.34 -7.87
N GLY A 486 20.88 43.46 -6.54
CA GLY A 486 19.74 43.21 -5.64
C GLY A 486 19.50 41.75 -5.25
N GLY A 487 20.34 40.80 -5.68
CA GLY A 487 20.20 39.36 -5.40
C GLY A 487 20.27 39.00 -3.91
N PHE A 488 20.95 39.83 -3.11
CA PHE A 488 21.11 39.68 -1.66
C PHE A 488 20.40 40.79 -0.87
N ALA A 489 19.25 41.28 -1.36
CA ALA A 489 18.53 42.39 -0.72
C ALA A 489 18.09 42.12 0.73
N ARG A 490 17.97 40.84 1.14
CA ARG A 490 17.57 40.41 2.49
C ARG A 490 18.71 39.85 3.34
N LEU A 491 19.93 39.78 2.79
CA LEU A 491 21.05 39.20 3.50
C LEU A 491 21.45 40.14 4.65
N GLU A 492 21.30 39.65 5.88
CA GLU A 492 21.61 40.31 7.15
C GLU A 492 23.02 39.92 7.64
N GLY A 493 23.47 38.69 7.35
CA GLY A 493 24.78 38.15 7.73
C GLY A 493 25.54 37.48 6.59
N LEU A 494 26.81 37.87 6.39
CA LEU A 494 27.76 37.25 5.46
C LEU A 494 29.07 36.93 6.19
N HIS A 495 29.37 35.64 6.37
CA HIS A 495 30.56 35.20 7.08
C HIS A 495 31.54 34.53 6.11
N VAL A 496 32.71 35.14 5.91
CA VAL A 496 33.76 34.66 5.01
C VAL A 496 35.14 34.62 5.68
N GLU A 497 35.21 34.70 7.00
CA GLU A 497 36.47 34.53 7.76
C GLU A 497 37.15 33.18 7.51
N GLY A 498 38.46 33.11 7.77
CA GLY A 498 39.21 31.86 7.61
C GLY A 498 39.43 31.39 6.16
N ASN A 499 39.05 32.20 5.16
CA ASN A 499 39.32 31.93 3.75
C ASN A 499 40.58 32.66 3.28
N ASP A 500 41.70 31.95 3.25
CA ASP A 500 43.00 32.53 2.90
C ASP A 500 43.10 32.97 1.43
N GLY A 501 42.27 32.40 0.55
CA GLY A 501 42.18 32.76 -0.87
C GLY A 501 41.55 34.13 -1.14
N ILE A 502 40.92 34.74 -0.13
CA ILE A 502 40.42 36.11 -0.23
C ILE A 502 41.60 37.06 0.03
N THR A 503 42.00 37.80 -0.99
CA THR A 503 43.07 38.80 -0.95
C THR A 503 42.49 40.21 -0.77
N LEU A 504 43.34 41.23 -0.94
CA LEU A 504 42.88 42.62 -0.91
C LEU A 504 41.92 42.91 -2.06
N GLU A 505 42.13 42.31 -3.23
CA GLU A 505 41.30 42.54 -4.42
C GLU A 505 39.83 42.15 -4.18
N GLY A 506 39.58 40.98 -3.58
CA GLY A 506 38.23 40.55 -3.24
C GLY A 506 37.57 41.45 -2.19
N VAL A 507 38.33 41.87 -1.17
CA VAL A 507 37.82 42.78 -0.14
C VAL A 507 37.51 44.16 -0.72
N ASP A 508 38.36 44.68 -1.60
CA ASP A 508 38.15 45.97 -2.29
C ASP A 508 36.89 45.93 -3.15
N ALA A 509 36.67 44.82 -3.87
CA ALA A 509 35.45 44.62 -4.67
C ALA A 509 34.18 44.61 -3.80
N LEU A 510 34.24 43.98 -2.62
CA LEU A 510 33.13 43.95 -1.67
C LEU A 510 32.89 45.34 -1.04
N ALA A 511 33.94 46.04 -0.63
CA ALA A 511 33.87 47.39 -0.06
C ALA A 511 33.24 48.36 -1.06
N ALA A 512 33.73 48.37 -2.32
CA ALA A 512 33.18 49.22 -3.38
C ALA A 512 31.69 48.93 -3.64
N ALA A 513 31.27 47.67 -3.58
CA ALA A 513 29.84 47.32 -3.71
C ALA A 513 29.02 47.85 -2.54
N LEU A 514 29.51 47.71 -1.30
CA LEU A 514 28.83 48.22 -0.10
C LEU A 514 28.70 49.75 -0.12
N GLU A 515 29.76 50.47 -0.54
CA GLU A 515 29.74 51.93 -0.73
C GLU A 515 28.72 52.36 -1.80
N ALA A 516 28.57 51.56 -2.86
CA ALA A 516 27.55 51.77 -3.89
C ALA A 516 26.13 51.38 -3.46
N GLY A 517 25.91 50.96 -2.21
CA GLY A 517 24.61 50.62 -1.65
C GLY A 517 24.17 49.17 -1.87
N ALA A 518 25.08 48.27 -2.26
CA ALA A 518 24.81 46.84 -2.28
C ALA A 518 24.53 46.30 -0.86
N PHE A 519 23.80 45.17 -0.80
CA PHE A 519 23.43 44.49 0.45
C PHE A 519 22.73 45.43 1.46
N PRO A 520 21.55 45.99 1.13
CA PRO A 520 20.89 47.01 1.94
C PRO A 520 20.55 46.55 3.36
N ALA A 521 20.34 45.24 3.59
CA ALA A 521 19.99 44.66 4.88
C ALA A 521 21.20 44.15 5.70
N LEU A 522 22.43 44.20 5.16
CA LEU A 522 23.58 43.56 5.80
C LEU A 522 23.98 44.29 7.08
N MET A 523 23.97 43.55 8.19
CA MET A 523 24.32 44.00 9.53
C MET A 523 25.56 43.30 10.06
N HIS A 524 25.88 42.10 9.59
CA HIS A 524 27.02 41.32 10.04
C HIS A 524 27.87 40.87 8.84
N LEU A 525 29.11 41.36 8.79
CA LEU A 525 30.13 40.90 7.86
C LEU A 525 31.30 40.34 8.66
N SER A 526 31.78 39.16 8.31
CA SER A 526 33.00 38.60 8.92
C SER A 526 34.02 38.35 7.82
N LEU A 527 35.16 39.02 7.92
CA LEU A 527 36.27 38.93 6.96
C LEU A 527 37.42 38.07 7.50
N PRO A 528 38.29 37.52 6.63
CA PRO A 528 39.53 36.87 7.07
C PRO A 528 40.33 37.78 8.00
N GLY A 529 40.90 37.21 9.06
CA GLY A 529 41.58 37.98 10.12
C GLY A 529 42.66 38.95 9.61
N LYS A 530 43.36 38.61 8.53
CA LYS A 530 44.35 39.48 7.88
C LYS A 530 43.78 40.77 7.27
N HIS A 531 42.47 40.84 7.10
CA HIS A 531 41.73 41.98 6.53
C HIS A 531 40.80 42.64 7.55
N GLN A 532 40.78 42.17 8.80
CA GLN A 532 40.00 42.80 9.87
C GLN A 532 40.63 44.15 10.25
N GLY A 533 39.79 45.16 10.45
CA GLY A 533 40.23 46.50 10.86
C GLY A 533 40.85 47.36 9.75
N ARG A 534 40.61 47.05 8.48
CA ARG A 534 40.99 47.94 7.38
C ARG A 534 40.25 49.29 7.47
N PRO A 535 40.89 50.43 7.16
CA PRO A 535 40.28 51.75 7.31
C PRO A 535 38.99 51.96 6.51
N ASP A 536 38.91 51.42 5.30
CA ASP A 536 37.72 51.45 4.44
C ASP A 536 36.54 50.65 5.03
N MET A 537 36.81 49.45 5.54
CA MET A 537 35.79 48.64 6.23
C MET A 537 35.35 49.27 7.56
N LEU A 538 36.26 49.91 8.29
CA LEU A 538 35.94 50.68 9.49
C LEU A 538 35.10 51.92 9.16
N ALA A 539 35.42 52.64 8.08
CA ALA A 539 34.61 53.76 7.61
C ALA A 539 33.19 53.31 7.23
N LEU A 540 33.05 52.16 6.56
CA LEU A 540 31.74 51.56 6.29
C LEU A 540 30.97 51.20 7.56
N ARG A 541 31.66 50.68 8.58
CA ARG A 541 31.10 50.39 9.91
C ARG A 541 30.59 51.64 10.62
N GLU A 542 31.30 52.76 10.50
CA GLU A 542 30.86 54.04 11.06
C GLU A 542 29.72 54.66 10.25
N ALA A 543 29.69 54.45 8.93
CA ALA A 543 28.69 55.02 8.04
C ALA A 543 27.34 54.27 8.03
N ARG A 544 27.29 52.99 8.43
CA ARG A 544 26.07 52.17 8.43
C ARG A 544 25.65 51.81 9.86
N ASP A 545 24.52 52.38 10.29
CA ASP A 545 23.94 52.08 11.61
C ASP A 545 23.71 50.58 11.82
N GLY A 546 24.25 50.04 12.92
CA GLY A 546 24.10 48.62 13.27
C GLY A 546 24.92 47.65 12.43
N PHE A 547 25.80 48.13 11.55
CA PHE A 547 26.73 47.28 10.81
C PHE A 547 27.92 46.89 11.69
N TYR A 548 28.25 45.60 11.67
CA TYR A 548 29.38 45.00 12.35
C TYR A 548 30.25 44.29 11.30
N CYS A 549 31.53 44.66 11.25
CA CYS A 549 32.53 44.09 10.35
C CYS A 549 33.83 43.82 11.13
#